data_AF-A0AAV5ITJ8-F1
#
_entry.id   AF-A0AAV5ITJ8-F1
#
_cell.length_a   1.000
_cell.length_b   1.000
_cell.length_c   1.000
_cell.angle_alpha   90.00
_cell.angle_beta   90.00
_cell.angle_gamma   90.00
#
_symmetry.space_group_name_H-M   'P 1'
#
loop_
_entity.id
_entity.type
_entity.pdbx_description
1 polymer ?
#
loop_
_entity_poly.entity_id
_entity_poly.type
_entity_poly.pdbx_seq_one_letter_code
_entity_poly.pdbx_strand_id
1 'polypeptide(L)'
;MIRERQEARHKERRRQRSRSEGTKFVVMVAMEKCSYDPREDFRESMVEMIMANRIQEPKDLRSLLNYYVSMNSGEYHGMILEVFHEVCTDLFLSCKWH
;
A
#
# COMPACT_ATOMS: atom_id res chain seq x y z
N MET A 1 -1.24 0.55 -47.81
CA MET A 1 -0.46 -0.07 -46.72
C MET A 1 -0.08 0.92 -45.61
N ILE A 2 -1.07 1.56 -44.94
CA ILE A 2 -0.81 2.55 -43.86
C ILE A 2 -1.64 2.25 -42.59
N ARG A 3 -2.75 1.50 -42.71
CA ARG A 3 -3.67 1.21 -41.59
C ARG A 3 -3.17 0.10 -40.65
N GLU A 4 -2.54 -0.94 -41.19
CA GLU A 4 -2.03 -2.07 -40.38
C GLU A 4 -0.86 -1.68 -39.45
N ARG A 5 -0.06 -0.68 -39.84
CA ARG A 5 1.12 -0.24 -39.07
C ARG A 5 0.75 0.52 -37.78
N GLN A 6 -0.45 1.10 -37.72
CA GLN A 6 -0.96 1.80 -36.54
C GLN A 6 -1.54 0.82 -35.49
N GLU A 7 -2.20 -0.25 -35.93
CA GLU A 7 -2.80 -1.26 -35.04
C GLU A 7 -1.75 -2.13 -34.32
N ALA A 8 -0.66 -2.49 -35.02
CA ALA A 8 0.47 -3.21 -34.43
C ALA A 8 1.10 -2.43 -33.26
N ARG A 9 1.24 -1.11 -33.43
CA ARG A 9 1.81 -0.21 -32.41
C ARG A 9 0.90 -0.05 -31.18
N HIS A 10 -0.42 -0.13 -31.35
CA HIS A 10 -1.37 -0.06 -30.24
C HIS A 10 -1.47 -1.38 -29.45
N LYS A 11 -1.37 -2.53 -30.14
CA LYS A 11 -1.29 -3.86 -29.52
C LYS A 11 0.00 -4.05 -28.71
N GLU A 12 1.12 -3.53 -29.19
CA GLU A 12 2.41 -3.60 -28.49
C GLU A 12 2.44 -2.75 -27.21
N ARG A 13 1.86 -1.54 -27.22
CA ARG A 13 1.69 -0.72 -26.00
C ARG A 13 0.83 -1.41 -24.93
N ARG A 14 -0.22 -2.14 -25.34
CA ARG A 14 -1.04 -2.93 -24.40
C ARG A 14 -0.25 -4.10 -23.81
N ARG A 15 0.55 -4.80 -24.62
CA ARG A 15 1.44 -5.89 -24.16
C ARG A 15 2.59 -5.41 -23.28
N GLN A 16 3.11 -4.20 -23.52
CA GLN A 16 4.13 -3.58 -22.66
C GLN A 16 3.55 -3.11 -21.32
N ARG A 17 2.33 -2.53 -21.30
CA ARG A 17 1.62 -2.21 -20.04
C ARG A 17 1.39 -3.45 -19.18
N SER A 18 0.94 -4.55 -19.79
CA SER A 18 0.72 -5.81 -19.06
C SER A 18 2.00 -6.53 -18.61
N ARG A 19 3.17 -6.18 -19.16
CA ARG A 19 4.47 -6.73 -18.71
C ARG A 19 5.10 -5.92 -17.58
N SER A 20 4.64 -4.70 -17.31
CA SER A 20 5.17 -3.83 -16.26
C SER A 20 4.31 -3.79 -15.00
N GLU A 21 3.05 -4.26 -15.06
CA GLU A 21 2.21 -4.53 -13.89
C GLU A 21 2.52 -5.94 -13.36
N GLY A 22 3.76 -6.16 -12.95
CA GLY A 22 4.03 -7.24 -12.00
C GLY A 22 3.36 -6.84 -10.69
N THR A 23 2.14 -7.32 -10.44
CA THR A 23 1.49 -7.20 -9.13
C THR A 23 2.45 -7.77 -8.10
N LYS A 24 3.15 -6.90 -7.37
CA LYS A 24 4.00 -7.30 -6.26
C LYS A 24 3.06 -7.86 -5.21
N PHE A 25 2.96 -9.18 -5.13
CA PHE A 25 2.21 -9.86 -4.08
C PHE A 25 3.00 -9.70 -2.78
N VAL A 26 2.50 -8.84 -1.89
CA VAL A 26 2.99 -8.78 -0.51
C VAL A 26 2.22 -9.83 0.29
N VAL A 27 2.95 -10.82 0.82
CA VAL A 27 2.37 -11.83 1.71
C VAL A 27 2.40 -11.26 3.13
N MET A 28 1.21 -10.95 3.67
CA MET A 28 1.04 -10.47 5.05
C MET A 28 0.49 -11.62 5.89
N VAL A 29 1.18 -11.96 6.97
CA VAL A 29 0.74 -12.97 7.94
C VAL A 29 0.17 -12.24 9.14
N ALA A 30 -1.15 -12.36 9.35
CA ALA A 30 -1.82 -11.82 10.52
C ALA A 30 -1.71 -12.82 11.68
N MET A 31 -1.19 -12.38 12.83
CA MET A 31 -1.24 -13.13 14.08
C MET A 31 -2.13 -12.38 15.05
N GLU A 32 -3.02 -13.08 15.74
CA GLU A 32 -3.88 -12.50 16.76
C GLU A 32 -3.00 -12.09 17.96
N LYS A 33 -2.77 -10.78 18.09
CA LYS A 33 -2.11 -10.20 19.26
C LYS A 33 -3.19 -9.83 20.26
N CYS A 34 -3.23 -10.52 21.40
CA CYS A 34 -3.91 -10.02 22.59
C CYS A 34 -3.04 -8.89 23.18
N SER A 35 -3.07 -7.71 22.59
CA SER A 35 -2.29 -6.56 23.03
C SER A 35 -3.03 -5.70 24.05
N TYR A 36 -2.25 -5.06 24.93
CA TYR A 36 -2.71 -4.10 25.92
C TYR A 36 -2.92 -2.70 25.31
N ASP A 37 -2.34 -2.43 24.13
CA ASP A 37 -2.49 -1.16 23.39
C ASP A 37 -2.61 -1.41 21.87
N PRO A 38 -3.85 -1.60 21.36
CA PRO A 38 -4.09 -1.83 19.94
C PRO A 38 -3.57 -0.73 19.02
N ARG A 39 -3.44 0.50 19.54
CA ARG A 39 -3.03 1.65 18.75
C ARG A 39 -1.53 1.60 18.43
N GLU A 40 -0.71 1.34 19.43
CA GLU A 40 0.73 1.17 19.25
C GLU A 40 1.04 -0.08 18.40
N ASP A 41 0.30 -1.16 18.59
CA ASP A 41 0.41 -2.36 17.76
C ASP A 41 0.18 -2.06 16.27
N PHE A 42 -0.87 -1.30 15.93
CA PHE A 42 -1.11 -0.89 14.54
C PHE A 42 0.01 0.01 14.03
N ARG A 43 0.52 0.92 14.85
CA ARG A 43 1.60 1.84 14.48
C ARG A 43 2.86 1.08 14.12
N GLU A 44 3.33 0.22 15.01
CA GLU A 44 4.54 -0.58 14.81
C GLU A 44 4.39 -1.47 13.57
N SER A 45 3.25 -2.15 13.44
CA SER A 45 2.96 -3.04 12.31
C SER A 45 2.94 -2.29 10.97
N MET A 46 2.33 -1.11 10.92
CA MET A 46 2.28 -0.29 9.69
C MET A 46 3.66 0.25 9.31
N VAL A 47 4.44 0.73 10.27
CA VAL A 47 5.81 1.19 10.03
C VAL A 47 6.66 0.05 9.49
N GLU A 48 6.60 -1.13 10.11
CA GLU A 48 7.33 -2.31 9.66
C GLU A 48 6.91 -2.71 8.25
N MET A 49 5.60 -2.77 7.95
CA MET A 49 5.09 -3.12 6.62
C MET A 49 5.53 -2.14 5.54
N ILE A 50 5.50 -0.83 5.83
CA ILE A 50 5.92 0.20 4.88
C ILE A 50 7.42 0.12 4.62
N MET A 51 8.22 -0.01 5.67
CA MET A 51 9.69 -0.02 5.57
C MET A 51 10.21 -1.32 4.95
N ALA A 52 9.73 -2.48 5.40
CA ALA A 52 10.16 -3.78 4.92
C ALA A 52 9.80 -3.98 3.43
N ASN A 53 8.59 -3.58 3.02
CA ASN A 53 8.14 -3.71 1.64
C ASN A 53 8.50 -2.50 0.76
N ARG A 54 9.18 -1.49 1.32
CA ARG A 54 9.58 -0.25 0.63
C ARG A 54 8.39 0.41 -0.10
N ILE A 55 7.26 0.50 0.60
CA ILE A 55 6.04 1.10 0.08
C ILE A 55 6.26 2.62 -0.01
N GLN A 56 6.23 3.16 -1.22
CA GLN A 56 6.42 4.61 -1.47
C GLN A 56 5.31 5.19 -2.35
N GLU A 57 4.64 4.38 -3.17
CA GLU A 57 3.60 4.87 -4.06
C GLU A 57 2.26 4.99 -3.32
N PRO A 58 1.48 6.07 -3.55
CA PRO A 58 0.18 6.26 -2.91
C PRO A 58 -0.81 5.09 -3.13
N LYS A 59 -0.70 4.40 -4.28
CA LYS A 59 -1.55 3.24 -4.59
C LYS A 59 -1.27 2.04 -3.68
N ASP A 60 0.00 1.86 -3.30
CA ASP A 60 0.43 0.73 -2.48
C ASP A 60 0.12 1.03 -1.01
N LEU A 61 0.29 2.29 -0.58
CA LEU A 61 -0.19 2.79 0.71
C LEU A 61 -1.70 2.62 0.88
N ARG A 62 -2.49 2.95 -0.15
CA ARG A 62 -3.94 2.71 -0.15
C ARG A 62 -4.27 1.22 -0.04
N SER A 63 -3.51 0.37 -0.73
CA SER A 63 -3.71 -1.08 -0.67
C SER A 63 -3.42 -1.63 0.72
N LEU A 64 -2.37 -1.13 1.39
CA LEU A 64 -2.05 -1.45 2.78
C LEU A 64 -3.19 -1.04 3.72
N LEU A 65 -3.67 0.20 3.62
CA LEU A 65 -4.78 0.67 4.44
C LEU A 65 -6.05 -0.18 4.25
N ASN A 66 -6.42 -0.46 3.00
CA ASN A 66 -7.56 -1.32 2.68
C ASN A 66 -7.43 -2.70 3.32
N TYR A 67 -6.21 -3.25 3.37
CA TYR A 67 -5.96 -4.54 4.00
C TYR A 67 -6.26 -4.50 5.51
N TYR A 68 -5.74 -3.51 6.25
CA TYR A 68 -6.04 -3.36 7.68
C TYR A 68 -7.55 -3.17 7.93
N VAL A 69 -8.22 -2.31 7.15
CA VAL A 69 -9.66 -2.07 7.31
C VAL A 69 -10.48 -3.33 7.01
N SER A 70 -10.08 -4.15 6.04
CA SER A 70 -10.81 -5.38 5.68
C SER A 70 -10.59 -6.52 6.66
N MET A 71 -9.43 -6.56 7.32
CA MET A 71 -9.06 -7.62 8.27
C MET A 71 -9.59 -7.37 9.69
N ASN A 72 -9.97 -6.13 10.02
CA ASN A 72 -10.37 -5.74 11.37
C ASN A 72 -11.83 -5.31 11.44
N SER A 73 -12.46 -5.52 12.60
CA SER A 73 -13.83 -5.07 12.86
C SER A 73 -13.95 -3.55 12.77
N GLY A 74 -15.18 -3.08 12.48
CA GLY A 74 -15.48 -1.66 12.27
C GLY A 74 -15.13 -0.76 13.46
N GLU A 75 -15.08 -1.31 14.67
CA GLU A 75 -14.69 -0.59 15.89
C GLU A 75 -13.24 -0.06 15.83
N TYR A 76 -12.35 -0.74 15.11
CA TYR A 76 -10.96 -0.31 14.94
C TYR A 76 -10.75 0.60 13.74
N HIS A 77 -11.73 0.77 12.84
CA HIS A 77 -11.53 1.52 11.59
C HIS A 77 -11.12 2.97 11.84
N GLY A 78 -11.70 3.63 12.84
CA GLY A 78 -11.30 4.99 13.23
C GLY A 78 -9.84 5.05 13.68
N MET A 79 -9.45 4.17 14.60
CA MET A 79 -8.09 4.06 15.12
C MET A 79 -7.08 3.74 14.00
N ILE A 80 -7.41 2.80 13.11
CA ILE A 80 -6.58 2.42 11.96
C ILE A 80 -6.33 3.63 11.05
N LEU A 81 -7.35 4.44 10.76
CA LEU A 81 -7.21 5.63 9.92
C LEU A 81 -6.34 6.70 10.57
N GLU A 82 -6.52 6.94 11.87
CA GLU A 82 -5.71 7.89 12.64
C GLU A 82 -4.24 7.49 12.66
N VAL A 83 -3.95 6.24 13.04
CA VAL A 83 -2.58 5.69 13.08
C VAL A 83 -1.95 5.71 11.70
N PHE A 84 -2.69 5.32 10.66
CA PHE A 84 -2.18 5.35 9.28
C PHE A 84 -1.79 6.76 8.86
N HIS A 85 -2.61 7.77 9.17
CA HIS A 85 -2.30 9.17 8.88
C HIS A 85 -1.03 9.64 9.61
N GLU A 86 -0.89 9.31 10.88
CA GLU A 86 0.31 9.64 11.66
C GLU A 86 1.56 8.99 11.09
N VAL A 87 1.53 7.68 10.84
CA VAL A 87 2.67 6.94 10.27
C VAL A 87 3.06 7.53 8.91
N CYS A 88 2.09 7.85 8.05
CA CYS A 88 2.39 8.48 6.77
C CYS A 88 3.00 9.88 6.94
N THR A 89 2.52 10.66 7.91
CA THR A 89 3.06 11.98 8.21
C THR A 89 4.50 11.87 8.70
N ASP A 90 4.73 10.98 9.66
CA ASP A 90 6.05 10.73 10.25
C ASP A 90 7.07 10.26 9.21
N LEU A 91 6.69 9.36 8.31
CA LEU A 91 7.59 8.76 7.33
C LEU A 91 7.81 9.61 6.07
N PHE A 92 6.78 10.33 5.60
CA PHE A 92 6.83 10.99 4.28
C PHE A 92 6.73 12.53 4.33
N LEU A 93 6.17 13.10 5.39
CA LEU A 93 5.95 14.56 5.49
C LEU A 93 6.95 15.24 6.45
N SER A 94 7.57 14.49 7.37
CA SER A 94 8.57 14.99 8.32
C SER A 94 9.88 15.47 7.66
N CYS A 95 10.15 15.11 6.41
CA CYS A 95 11.35 15.54 5.68
C CYS A 95 11.28 17.00 5.16
N LYS A 96 10.48 17.87 5.80
CA LYS A 96 10.32 19.27 5.38
C LYS A 96 10.97 20.32 6.26
N TRP A 97 11.87 19.94 7.18
CA TRP A 97 12.71 20.90 7.92
C TRP A 97 14.04 20.30 8.38
N HIS A 98 15.00 20.10 7.46
CA HIS A 98 16.41 20.24 7.82
C HIS A 98 17.30 20.61 6.63
#